data_AF-A0A3D1R1R5-F1
#
_entry.id   AF-A0A3D1R1R5-F1
#
_cell.length_a   1.000
_cell.length_b   1.000
_cell.length_c   1.000
_cell.angle_alpha   90.00
_cell.angle_beta   90.00
_cell.angle_gamma   90.00
#
_symmetry.space_group_name_H-M   'P 1'
#
loop_
_entity.id
_entity.type
_entity.pdbx_description
1 polymer ?
#
loop_
_entity_poly.entity_id
_entity_poly.type
_entity_poly.pdbx_seq_one_letter_code
_entity_poly.pdbx_strand_id
1 'polypeptide(L)'
;GLVKRLEQLLSKGWLRVDVGHQVLAPVSAELSESPPPKPEMPPEPVEPPAPPPEPVAPQEWDAKLALRELWVELLPHFAWMIALLLGTLAALTLIWAARRVGKESVEEKAMLAQLAAGNLGKEEPQAEAKPEEPPPEPLAPPEPPGPKLPSPEELEEAAILAEQRRLWTERISQAELAKDEGGIVELLRGWLRNREFPLLTKALFILGERVSLAFPSDGALAEQKVEFADYLRHLDDRKLPSDADFFRTLNQHAISSTLLSQSDAEIFLSLREEFGTVGLSHLIEKLPPRFAALLFAMVPADARNEVARALAPELRVELSEQLLGSNRISHEEQEDLFAALDSARSGLPLPQLSEPSEHQIVDRGREFDAPGALSSLLPQLDAEDRGALLTSALQRSSGVLPGWYEQILFPDMLLKVPKDLRVDLLLEVDVRALAGWSSLQPTAWQESFLAQLAPTMQNAVRANQAFGSRADQLRFAQRGQQELVAALQKLAAQGKVSYQEMLV
;
A
#
# COMPACT_ATOMS: atom_id res chain seq x y z
N GLY A 1 6.44 -11.40 -54.26
CA GLY A 1 5.52 -10.31 -54.59
C GLY A 1 4.66 -10.02 -53.39
N LEU A 2 4.54 -8.74 -53.01
CA LEU A 2 3.84 -8.29 -51.80
C LEU A 2 2.37 -8.76 -51.78
N VAL A 3 1.74 -8.82 -52.96
CA VAL A 3 0.39 -9.39 -53.20
C VAL A 3 0.28 -10.85 -52.73
N LYS A 4 1.19 -11.74 -53.14
CA LYS A 4 1.16 -13.16 -52.74
C LYS A 4 1.35 -13.37 -51.22
N ARG A 5 2.10 -12.48 -50.56
CA ARG A 5 2.28 -12.52 -49.10
C ARG A 5 1.02 -12.06 -48.36
N LEU A 6 0.30 -11.07 -48.90
CA LEU A 6 -0.97 -10.60 -48.34
C LEU A 6 -2.09 -11.63 -48.53
N GLU A 7 -2.16 -12.28 -49.70
CA GLU A 7 -3.12 -13.36 -49.95
C GLU A 7 -2.94 -14.53 -48.97
N GLN A 8 -1.70 -14.93 -48.69
CA GLN A 8 -1.41 -16.00 -47.71
C GLN A 8 -1.72 -15.61 -46.26
N LEU A 9 -1.58 -14.34 -45.89
CA LEU A 9 -1.87 -13.88 -44.52
C LEU A 9 -3.36 -13.70 -44.27
N LEU A 10 -4.12 -13.31 -45.30
CA LEU A 10 -5.55 -13.02 -45.20
C LEU A 10 -6.44 -14.24 -45.46
N SER A 11 -5.92 -15.29 -46.11
CA SER A 11 -6.66 -16.55 -46.28
C SER A 11 -6.51 -17.45 -45.05
N LYS A 12 -7.58 -17.60 -44.26
CA LYS A 12 -7.65 -18.57 -43.15
C LYS A 12 -8.89 -19.45 -43.31
N GLY A 13 -8.68 -20.77 -43.28
CA GLY A 13 -9.75 -21.76 -43.37
C GLY A 13 -10.38 -21.82 -44.77
N TRP A 14 -11.71 -21.82 -44.84
CA TRP A 14 -12.48 -22.01 -46.08
C TRP A 14 -12.67 -20.74 -46.92
N LEU A 15 -12.11 -19.61 -46.49
CA LEU A 15 -12.23 -18.33 -47.18
C LEU A 15 -10.97 -18.03 -47.99
N ARG A 16 -11.13 -17.93 -49.32
CA ARG A 16 -10.06 -17.57 -50.25
C ARG A 16 -10.27 -16.12 -50.67
N VAL A 17 -9.26 -15.28 -50.48
CA VAL A 17 -9.27 -13.85 -50.84
C VAL A 17 -8.21 -13.63 -51.90
N ASP A 18 -8.61 -13.19 -53.09
CA ASP A 18 -7.70 -12.77 -54.18
C ASP A 18 -7.53 -11.24 -54.13
N VAL A 19 -6.29 -10.77 -54.28
CA VAL A 19 -5.95 -9.34 -54.20
C VAL A 19 -5.53 -8.84 -55.58
N GLY A 20 -6.42 -8.09 -56.24
CA GLY A 20 -6.15 -7.44 -57.53
C GLY A 20 -5.64 -6.01 -57.38
N HIS A 21 -4.73 -5.58 -58.27
CA HIS A 21 -4.32 -4.17 -58.39
C HIS A 21 -5.36 -3.39 -59.20
N GLN A 22 -5.97 -2.36 -58.61
CA GLN A 22 -6.84 -1.42 -59.31
C GLN A 22 -6.14 -0.06 -59.41
N VAL A 23 -5.82 0.36 -60.64
CA VAL A 23 -5.30 1.71 -60.92
C VAL A 23 -6.49 2.66 -60.99
N LEU A 24 -6.52 3.65 -60.11
CA LEU A 24 -7.57 4.69 -60.08
C LEU A 24 -7.47 5.58 -61.34
N ALA A 25 -8.61 5.90 -61.95
CA ALA A 25 -8.69 6.75 -63.13
C ALA A 25 -8.39 8.23 -62.80
N PRO A 26 -7.77 9.00 -63.71
CA PRO A 26 -7.50 10.42 -63.51
C PRO A 26 -8.78 11.27 -63.53
N VAL A 27 -8.77 12.34 -62.73
CA VAL A 27 -9.87 13.31 -62.55
C VAL A 27 -10.26 13.95 -63.89
N SER A 28 -11.56 13.99 -64.18
CA SER A 28 -12.17 14.48 -65.41
C SER A 28 -12.00 16.00 -65.61
N ALA A 29 -11.77 16.39 -66.86
CA ALA A 29 -11.56 17.75 -67.35
C ALA A 29 -12.83 18.64 -67.38
N GLU A 30 -13.77 18.46 -66.45
CA GLU A 30 -15.05 19.20 -66.42
C GLU A 30 -15.12 20.28 -65.33
N LEU A 31 -14.03 20.55 -64.59
CA LEU A 31 -13.95 21.61 -63.58
C LEU A 31 -13.10 22.82 -64.01
N SER A 32 -12.74 22.92 -65.30
CA SER A 32 -11.97 24.03 -65.86
C SER A 32 -12.73 24.73 -66.99
N GLU A 33 -13.67 25.61 -66.64
CA GLU A 33 -14.14 26.66 -67.54
C GLU A 33 -14.07 28.02 -66.84
N SER A 34 -13.16 28.87 -67.33
CA SER A 34 -13.03 30.28 -66.98
C SER A 34 -14.05 31.14 -67.74
N PRO A 35 -14.63 32.20 -67.14
CA PRO A 35 -15.34 33.23 -67.90
C PRO A 35 -14.35 34.31 -68.46
N PRO A 36 -14.65 34.94 -69.63
CA PRO A 36 -13.74 35.85 -70.33
C PRO A 36 -13.80 37.32 -69.81
N PRO A 37 -12.81 38.17 -70.17
CA PRO A 37 -12.42 39.36 -69.41
C PRO A 37 -12.94 40.69 -70.00
N LYS A 38 -12.89 41.77 -69.20
CA LYS A 38 -12.83 43.19 -69.64
C LYS A 38 -12.49 44.15 -68.48
N PRO A 39 -12.04 45.41 -68.71
CA PRO A 39 -10.64 45.82 -68.49
C PRO A 39 -10.41 47.03 -67.53
N GLU A 40 -9.18 47.05 -66.99
CA GLU A 40 -8.30 48.14 -66.49
C GLU A 40 -8.86 49.43 -65.86
N MET A 41 -8.44 49.68 -64.59
CA MET A 41 -8.06 51.00 -64.07
C MET A 41 -6.83 50.88 -63.12
N PRO A 42 -5.97 51.93 -63.00
CA PRO A 42 -4.59 51.84 -62.51
C PRO A 42 -4.41 52.32 -61.04
N PRO A 43 -3.18 52.37 -60.48
CA PRO A 43 -2.62 51.45 -59.49
C PRO A 43 -2.71 51.95 -58.02
N GLU A 44 -2.76 51.04 -57.05
CA GLU A 44 -2.38 51.32 -55.65
C GLU A 44 -1.10 50.55 -55.27
N PRO A 45 -0.29 51.07 -54.32
CA PRO A 45 1.09 50.62 -54.09
C PRO A 45 1.13 49.18 -53.59
N VAL A 46 1.90 48.33 -54.28
CA VAL A 46 2.13 46.94 -53.90
C VAL A 46 2.99 46.90 -52.64
N GLU A 47 2.39 46.54 -51.50
CA GLU A 47 3.14 45.98 -50.36
C GLU A 47 3.87 44.71 -50.83
N PRO A 48 5.14 44.51 -50.45
CA PRO A 48 5.88 43.32 -50.85
C PRO A 48 5.15 42.05 -50.35
N PRO A 49 5.04 41.00 -51.20
CA PRO A 49 4.25 39.81 -50.89
C PRO A 49 4.81 39.07 -49.67
N ALA A 50 3.91 38.68 -48.77
CA ALA A 50 4.22 37.80 -47.65
C ALA A 50 4.85 36.48 -48.15
N PRO A 51 5.87 35.95 -47.45
CA PRO A 51 6.48 34.69 -47.83
C PRO A 51 5.47 33.53 -47.74
N PRO A 52 5.63 32.49 -48.58
CA PRO A 52 4.72 31.35 -48.65
C PRO A 52 4.59 30.64 -47.29
N PRO A 53 3.41 30.08 -46.95
CA PRO A 53 3.19 29.41 -45.68
C PRO A 53 4.15 28.23 -45.55
N GLU A 54 4.86 28.19 -44.41
CA GLU A 54 5.77 27.11 -44.07
C GLU A 54 5.02 25.76 -44.05
N PRO A 55 5.67 24.66 -44.47
CA PRO A 55 5.09 23.33 -44.41
C PRO A 55 4.76 22.98 -42.96
N VAL A 56 3.49 22.66 -42.71
CA VAL A 56 2.99 22.20 -41.40
C VAL A 56 3.87 21.06 -40.90
N ALA A 57 4.54 21.28 -39.77
CA ALA A 57 5.37 20.28 -39.10
C ALA A 57 4.55 19.00 -38.84
N PRO A 58 5.16 17.80 -38.93
CA PRO A 58 4.47 16.55 -38.64
C PRO A 58 3.90 16.59 -37.22
N GLN A 59 2.59 16.39 -37.12
CA GLN A 59 1.83 16.45 -35.88
C GLN A 59 2.36 15.37 -34.91
N GLU A 60 2.98 15.78 -33.81
CA GLU A 60 3.47 14.86 -32.79
C GLU A 60 2.27 14.12 -32.17
N TRP A 61 2.36 12.79 -32.10
CA TRP A 61 1.37 11.94 -31.44
C TRP A 61 1.39 12.19 -29.92
N ASP A 62 0.58 13.14 -29.47
CA ASP A 62 0.34 13.40 -28.05
C ASP A 62 -0.53 12.30 -27.44
N ALA A 63 -0.20 11.85 -26.23
CA ALA A 63 -0.91 10.79 -25.51
C ALA A 63 -2.42 11.09 -25.33
N LYS A 64 -2.78 12.37 -25.27
CA LYS A 64 -4.20 12.80 -25.24
C LYS A 64 -4.94 12.54 -26.54
N LEU A 65 -4.25 12.61 -27.68
CA LEU A 65 -4.82 12.35 -29.01
C LEU A 65 -5.00 10.85 -29.22
N ALA A 66 -4.02 10.04 -28.80
CA ALA A 66 -4.11 8.58 -28.80
C ALA A 66 -5.24 8.06 -27.87
N LEU A 67 -5.40 8.64 -26.68
CA LEU A 67 -6.49 8.28 -25.77
C LEU A 67 -7.87 8.60 -26.36
N ARG A 68 -7.99 9.74 -27.05
CA ARG A 68 -9.23 10.17 -27.68
C ARG A 68 -9.61 9.27 -28.85
N GLU A 69 -8.66 8.91 -29.71
CA GLU A 69 -8.89 7.97 -30.82
C GLU A 69 -9.24 6.58 -30.30
N LEU A 70 -8.56 6.09 -29.26
CA LEU A 70 -8.87 4.81 -28.62
C LEU A 70 -10.29 4.79 -28.05
N TRP A 71 -10.74 5.87 -27.39
CA TRP A 71 -12.11 5.98 -26.89
C TRP A 71 -13.15 6.04 -28.02
N VAL A 72 -12.85 6.70 -29.13
CA VAL A 72 -13.76 6.79 -30.29
C VAL A 72 -13.88 5.43 -31.01
N GLU A 73 -12.79 4.67 -31.11
CA GLU A 73 -12.80 3.31 -31.68
C GLU A 73 -13.44 2.27 -30.74
N LEU A 74 -13.30 2.44 -29.42
CA LEU A 74 -13.81 1.49 -28.42
C LEU A 74 -15.31 1.69 -28.11
N LEU A 75 -15.83 2.92 -28.23
CA LEU A 75 -17.24 3.27 -27.97
C LEU A 75 -18.27 2.38 -28.68
N PRO A 76 -18.16 2.10 -30.00
CA PRO A 76 -19.08 1.19 -30.69
C PRO A 76 -19.01 -0.24 -30.16
N HIS A 77 -17.87 -0.64 -29.59
CA HIS A 77 -17.60 -2.00 -29.15
C HIS A 77 -17.95 -2.25 -27.67
N PHE A 78 -18.13 -1.18 -26.89
CA PHE A 78 -18.34 -1.23 -25.44
C PHE A 78 -19.57 -2.06 -25.03
N ALA A 79 -20.67 -1.95 -25.77
CA ALA A 79 -21.92 -2.64 -25.44
C ALA A 79 -21.82 -4.17 -25.61
N TRP A 80 -21.18 -4.67 -26.67
CA TRP A 80 -21.05 -6.12 -26.86
C TRP A 80 -19.97 -6.73 -25.97
N MET A 81 -18.93 -5.98 -25.60
CA MET A 81 -17.95 -6.42 -24.59
C MET A 81 -18.60 -6.60 -23.22
N ILE A 82 -19.48 -5.67 -22.80
CA ILE A 82 -20.25 -5.82 -21.56
C ILE A 82 -21.21 -7.01 -21.66
N ALA A 83 -21.87 -7.21 -22.80
CA ALA A 83 -22.75 -8.35 -23.00
C ALA A 83 -21.99 -9.70 -22.91
N LEU A 84 -20.77 -9.78 -23.48
CA LEU A 84 -19.89 -10.94 -23.33
C LEU A 84 -19.47 -11.15 -21.88
N LEU A 85 -19.08 -10.08 -21.19
CA LEU A 85 -18.66 -10.17 -19.80
C LEU A 85 -19.81 -10.66 -18.91
N LEU A 86 -21.00 -10.09 -19.04
CA LEU A 86 -22.19 -10.55 -18.31
C LEU A 86 -22.58 -11.98 -18.68
N GLY A 87 -22.49 -12.35 -19.96
CA GLY A 87 -22.76 -13.71 -20.43
C GLY A 87 -21.80 -14.75 -19.85
N THR A 88 -20.50 -14.44 -19.80
CA THR A 88 -19.50 -15.33 -19.19
C THR A 88 -19.69 -15.45 -17.68
N LEU A 89 -20.06 -14.36 -17.00
CA LEU A 89 -20.34 -14.36 -15.57
C LEU A 89 -21.59 -15.19 -15.24
N ALA A 90 -22.65 -15.06 -16.05
CA ALA A 90 -23.85 -15.89 -15.94
C ALA A 90 -23.58 -17.38 -16.23
N ALA A 91 -22.71 -17.69 -17.18
CA ALA A 91 -22.29 -19.08 -17.43
C ALA A 91 -21.52 -19.66 -16.24
N LEU A 92 -20.61 -18.87 -15.64
CA LEU A 92 -19.87 -19.26 -14.44
C LEU A 92 -20.80 -19.50 -13.24
N THR A 93 -21.80 -18.64 -13.03
CA THR A 93 -22.77 -18.86 -11.94
C THR A 93 -23.64 -20.08 -12.17
N LEU A 94 -24.05 -20.36 -13.42
CA LEU A 94 -24.77 -21.59 -13.76
C LEU A 94 -23.91 -22.85 -13.58
N ILE A 95 -22.64 -22.82 -14.00
CA ILE A 95 -21.70 -23.93 -13.78
C ILE A 95 -21.48 -24.15 -12.28
N TRP A 96 -21.32 -23.07 -11.52
CA TRP A 96 -21.16 -23.14 -10.06
C TRP A 96 -22.42 -23.67 -9.37
N ALA A 97 -23.60 -23.22 -9.79
CA ALA A 97 -24.88 -23.70 -9.27
C ALA A 97 -25.10 -25.18 -9.60
N ALA A 98 -24.88 -25.59 -10.86
CA ALA A 98 -24.99 -26.99 -11.29
C ALA A 98 -24.00 -27.90 -10.55
N ARG A 99 -22.79 -27.41 -10.23
CA ARG A 99 -21.79 -28.16 -9.44
C ARG A 99 -22.15 -28.27 -7.95
N ARG A 100 -23.08 -27.43 -7.47
CA ARG A 100 -23.53 -27.41 -6.08
C ARG A 100 -24.81 -28.23 -5.86
N VAL A 101 -25.61 -28.44 -6.91
CA VAL A 101 -26.76 -29.35 -6.90
C VAL A 101 -26.24 -30.79 -6.87
N GLY A 102 -26.25 -31.42 -5.69
CA GLY A 102 -25.81 -32.80 -5.48
C GLY A 102 -24.71 -33.00 -4.43
N LYS A 103 -24.26 -31.94 -3.74
CA LYS A 103 -23.41 -32.08 -2.55
C LYS A 103 -24.27 -32.03 -1.28
N GLU A 104 -24.29 -33.14 -0.55
CA GLU A 104 -24.94 -33.29 0.77
C GLU A 104 -24.51 -32.15 1.70
N SER A 105 -25.49 -31.60 2.41
CA SER A 105 -25.29 -30.44 3.27
C SER A 105 -24.41 -30.81 4.47
N VAL A 106 -23.76 -29.81 5.08
CA VAL A 106 -22.89 -30.01 6.26
C VAL A 106 -23.67 -30.66 7.42
N GLU A 107 -24.99 -30.42 7.47
CA GLU A 107 -25.90 -31.01 8.46
C GLU A 107 -26.18 -32.49 8.17
N GLU A 108 -26.35 -32.88 6.91
CA GLU A 108 -26.50 -34.29 6.52
C GLU A 108 -25.23 -35.11 6.79
N LYS A 109 -24.05 -34.51 6.57
CA LYS A 109 -22.77 -35.14 6.92
C LYS A 109 -22.55 -35.25 8.42
N ALA A 110 -22.99 -34.27 9.20
CA ALA A 110 -22.94 -34.33 10.66
C ALA A 110 -23.90 -35.40 11.21
N MET A 111 -25.07 -35.56 10.60
CA MET A 111 -26.06 -36.56 10.98
C MET A 111 -25.60 -37.99 10.61
N LEU A 112 -24.98 -38.16 9.43
CA LEU A 112 -24.35 -39.43 9.03
C LEU A 112 -23.13 -39.78 9.90
N ALA A 113 -22.35 -38.78 10.31
CA ALA A 113 -21.25 -38.99 11.26
C ALA A 113 -21.75 -39.39 12.65
N GLN A 114 -22.88 -38.83 13.12
CA GLN A 114 -23.51 -39.26 14.38
C GLN A 114 -24.13 -40.66 14.31
N LEU A 115 -24.67 -41.05 13.15
CA LEU A 115 -25.16 -42.41 12.90
C LEU A 115 -24.02 -43.43 12.76
N ALA A 116 -22.91 -43.06 12.11
CA ALA A 116 -21.72 -43.89 11.95
C ALA A 116 -20.92 -44.02 13.26
N ALA A 117 -20.97 -43.01 14.13
CA ALA A 117 -20.31 -43.02 15.43
C ALA A 117 -21.03 -43.88 16.49
N GLY A 118 -22.15 -44.53 16.16
CA GLY A 118 -22.67 -45.70 16.87
C GLY A 118 -22.80 -45.56 18.40
N ASN A 119 -23.05 -44.37 18.93
CA ASN A 119 -23.12 -44.14 20.38
C ASN A 119 -24.55 -44.24 20.90
N LEU A 120 -25.04 -45.48 20.98
CA LEU A 120 -26.12 -45.88 21.88
C LEU A 120 -25.64 -47.07 22.72
N GLY A 121 -24.91 -46.74 23.78
CA GLY A 121 -24.76 -47.56 24.98
C GLY A 121 -23.72 -48.68 24.92
N LYS A 122 -22.59 -48.50 25.61
CA LYS A 122 -22.26 -49.20 26.88
C LYS A 122 -20.76 -49.05 27.22
N GLU A 123 -20.54 -48.54 28.43
CA GLU A 123 -19.60 -48.99 29.47
C GLU A 123 -18.29 -49.71 29.05
N GLU A 124 -17.16 -49.08 29.38
CA GLU A 124 -15.90 -49.75 29.78
C GLU A 124 -16.18 -50.77 30.93
N PRO A 125 -15.44 -51.90 31.05
CA PRO A 125 -14.03 -51.84 31.48
C PRO A 125 -13.05 -52.97 31.05
N GLN A 126 -11.76 -52.58 31.01
CA GLN A 126 -10.53 -53.26 31.46
C GLN A 126 -10.14 -54.72 31.06
N ALA A 127 -8.85 -54.80 30.69
CA ALA A 127 -7.79 -55.74 31.13
C ALA A 127 -7.48 -57.04 30.35
N GLU A 128 -6.15 -57.25 30.24
CA GLU A 128 -5.37 -58.49 30.04
C GLU A 128 -5.38 -59.20 28.67
N ALA A 129 -4.21 -59.24 28.00
CA ALA A 129 -3.36 -60.45 27.88
C ALA A 129 -2.40 -60.37 26.67
N LYS A 130 -1.10 -60.59 26.94
CA LYS A 130 -0.08 -61.07 25.97
C LYS A 130 -0.52 -62.43 25.39
N PRO A 131 -0.12 -62.82 24.15
CA PRO A 131 1.11 -63.63 24.04
C PRO A 131 1.89 -63.56 22.69
N GLU A 132 3.16 -63.98 22.82
CA GLU A 132 3.96 -64.82 21.90
C GLU A 132 4.59 -64.27 20.59
N GLU A 133 5.93 -64.33 20.59
CA GLU A 133 6.85 -64.37 19.43
C GLU A 133 6.62 -65.61 18.56
N PRO A 134 6.97 -65.52 17.25
CA PRO A 134 7.46 -66.68 16.50
C PRO A 134 8.91 -66.54 16.00
N PRO A 135 9.61 -67.66 15.74
CA PRO A 135 11.07 -67.79 15.61
C PRO A 135 11.65 -67.43 14.22
N PRO A 136 13.00 -67.35 14.07
CA PRO A 136 13.64 -66.75 12.89
C PRO A 136 14.07 -67.75 11.79
N GLU A 137 14.30 -67.19 10.59
CA GLU A 137 15.06 -67.66 9.40
C GLU A 137 14.37 -68.57 8.35
N PRO A 138 14.79 -68.63 7.05
CA PRO A 138 15.92 -67.97 6.36
C PRO A 138 15.63 -67.32 4.97
N LEU A 139 16.56 -66.42 4.59
CA LEU A 139 17.00 -65.94 3.26
C LEU A 139 16.32 -66.48 1.98
N ALA A 140 15.71 -65.56 1.21
CA ALA A 140 15.52 -65.67 -0.24
C ALA A 140 16.06 -64.42 -0.97
N PRO A 141 16.61 -64.53 -2.21
CA PRO A 141 17.34 -63.46 -2.91
C PRO A 141 16.45 -62.29 -3.41
N PRO A 142 17.04 -61.12 -3.72
CA PRO A 142 16.33 -59.84 -3.80
C PRO A 142 15.53 -59.66 -5.10
N GLU A 143 14.24 -59.39 -4.97
CA GLU A 143 13.40 -58.80 -6.03
C GLU A 143 13.59 -57.27 -6.08
N PRO A 144 13.52 -56.64 -7.27
CA PRO A 144 13.88 -55.22 -7.46
C PRO A 144 12.91 -54.26 -6.73
N PRO A 145 13.36 -53.07 -6.30
CA PRO A 145 12.56 -52.18 -5.48
C PRO A 145 11.39 -51.58 -6.28
N GLY A 146 10.20 -52.10 -6.04
CA GLY A 146 8.95 -51.38 -6.31
C GLY A 146 8.85 -50.14 -5.40
N PRO A 147 8.07 -49.11 -5.79
CA PRO A 147 7.94 -47.88 -5.03
C PRO A 147 7.47 -48.20 -3.61
N LYS A 148 8.28 -47.85 -2.61
CA LYS A 148 7.89 -47.97 -1.20
C LYS A 148 6.61 -47.17 -1.00
N LEU A 149 5.54 -47.85 -0.60
CA LEU A 149 4.36 -47.19 -0.03
C LEU A 149 4.84 -46.38 1.18
N PRO A 150 4.48 -45.10 1.29
CA PRO A 150 4.89 -44.26 2.41
C PRO A 150 4.40 -44.87 3.73
N SER A 151 5.22 -44.78 4.77
CA SER A 151 4.88 -45.31 6.09
C SER A 151 3.67 -44.55 6.68
N PRO A 152 2.93 -45.14 7.64
CA PRO A 152 1.85 -44.43 8.33
C PRO A 152 2.29 -43.11 8.97
N GLU A 153 3.52 -43.05 9.49
CA GLU A 153 4.11 -41.85 10.08
C GLU A 153 4.38 -40.77 9.02
N GLU A 154 4.88 -41.14 7.83
CA GLU A 154 5.07 -40.22 6.70
C GLU A 154 3.76 -39.63 6.18
N LEU A 155 2.65 -40.39 6.29
CA LEU A 155 1.31 -39.93 5.91
C LEU A 155 0.74 -38.92 6.94
N GLU A 156 0.99 -39.13 8.23
CA GLU A 156 0.61 -38.19 9.29
C GLU A 156 1.41 -36.89 9.20
N GLU A 157 2.71 -36.96 8.98
CA GLU A 157 3.56 -35.78 8.75
C GLU A 157 3.12 -35.00 7.52
N ALA A 158 2.81 -35.68 6.41
CA ALA A 158 2.28 -35.04 5.21
C ALA A 158 0.94 -34.33 5.45
N ALA A 159 0.07 -34.90 6.29
CA ALA A 159 -1.21 -34.28 6.66
C ALA A 159 -1.01 -33.01 7.49
N ILE A 160 -0.09 -33.03 8.46
CA ILE A 160 0.27 -31.87 9.29
C ILE A 160 0.87 -30.75 8.41
N LEU A 161 1.77 -31.09 7.50
CA LEU A 161 2.37 -30.13 6.57
C LEU A 161 1.32 -29.51 5.62
N ALA A 162 0.36 -30.31 5.15
CA ALA A 162 -0.74 -29.81 4.32
C ALA A 162 -1.66 -28.85 5.11
N GLU A 163 -1.92 -29.14 6.38
CA GLU A 163 -2.68 -28.25 7.26
C GLU A 163 -1.93 -26.94 7.53
N GLN A 164 -0.64 -27.00 7.83
CA GLN A 164 0.19 -25.81 8.03
C GLN A 164 0.27 -24.95 6.76
N ARG A 165 0.40 -25.57 5.58
CA ARG A 165 0.33 -24.87 4.30
C ARG A 165 -1.01 -24.15 4.12
N ARG A 166 -2.12 -24.80 4.46
CA ARG A 166 -3.46 -24.20 4.37
C ARG A 166 -3.57 -22.98 5.30
N LEU A 167 -3.17 -23.13 6.57
CA LEU A 167 -3.22 -22.06 7.56
C LEU A 167 -2.35 -20.86 7.15
N TRP A 168 -1.15 -21.09 6.64
CA TRP A 168 -0.27 -20.02 6.17
C TRP A 168 -0.78 -19.34 4.91
N THR A 169 -1.35 -20.09 3.97
CA THR A 169 -1.98 -19.52 2.77
C THR A 169 -3.18 -18.64 3.16
N GLU A 170 -3.98 -19.07 4.14
CA GLU A 170 -5.09 -18.30 4.68
C GLU A 170 -4.61 -17.03 5.39
N ARG A 171 -3.59 -17.11 6.26
CA ARG A 171 -2.99 -15.95 6.94
C ARG A 171 -2.46 -14.90 5.97
N ILE A 172 -1.75 -15.33 4.92
CA ILE A 172 -1.22 -14.45 3.88
C ILE A 172 -2.34 -13.86 3.02
N SER A 173 -3.46 -14.56 2.85
CA SER A 173 -4.63 -14.03 2.15
C SER A 173 -5.41 -12.98 2.93
N GLN A 174 -5.38 -13.06 4.27
CA GLN A 174 -6.03 -12.12 5.17
C GLN A 174 -5.14 -10.92 5.51
N ALA A 175 -3.81 -11.11 5.48
CA ALA A 175 -2.86 -10.02 5.57
C ALA A 175 -2.99 -9.12 4.33
N GLU A 176 -3.32 -7.85 4.53
CA GLU A 176 -3.29 -6.84 3.47
C GLU A 176 -1.84 -6.52 3.10
N LEU A 177 -1.14 -7.44 2.42
CA LEU A 177 0.29 -7.34 2.06
C LEU A 177 0.64 -6.09 1.24
N ALA A 178 -0.36 -5.42 0.68
CA ALA A 178 -0.24 -4.19 -0.09
C ALA A 178 -0.34 -2.91 0.75
N LYS A 179 -0.79 -3.00 2.01
CA LYS A 179 -0.68 -1.92 2.99
C LYS A 179 0.51 -2.28 3.86
N ASP A 180 1.52 -1.42 3.88
CA ASP A 180 2.88 -1.65 4.40
C ASP A 180 3.02 -1.98 5.91
N GLU A 181 1.95 -2.43 6.57
CA GLU A 181 1.89 -2.68 8.00
C GLU A 181 1.51 -4.13 8.29
N GLY A 182 2.50 -4.93 8.69
CA GLY A 182 2.28 -6.25 9.27
C GLY A 182 3.58 -7.01 9.52
N GLY A 183 3.66 -7.72 10.65
CA GLY A 183 4.84 -8.51 11.01
C GLY A 183 5.23 -9.57 9.95
N ILE A 184 4.28 -10.04 9.13
CA ILE A 184 4.56 -10.97 8.03
C ILE A 184 5.28 -10.26 6.86
N VAL A 185 4.92 -9.01 6.56
CA VAL A 185 5.56 -8.21 5.51
C VAL A 185 7.00 -7.88 5.92
N GLU A 186 7.20 -7.47 7.17
CA GLU A 186 8.53 -7.21 7.74
C GLU A 186 9.40 -8.46 7.81
N LEU A 187 8.81 -9.64 8.11
CA LEU A 187 9.52 -10.91 8.06
C LEU A 187 10.01 -11.24 6.64
N LEU A 188 9.15 -11.10 5.63
CA LEU A 188 9.51 -11.39 4.23
C LEU A 188 10.57 -10.40 3.71
N ARG A 189 10.47 -9.12 4.09
CA ARG A 189 11.48 -8.10 3.79
C ARG A 189 12.79 -8.36 4.52
N GLY A 190 12.73 -8.80 5.78
CA GLY A 190 13.87 -9.21 6.59
C GLY A 190 14.63 -10.37 5.97
N TRP A 191 13.93 -11.38 5.45
CA TRP A 191 14.55 -12.50 4.73
C TRP A 191 15.26 -12.06 3.45
N LEU A 192 14.68 -11.10 2.71
CA LEU A 192 15.33 -10.55 1.53
C LEU A 192 16.56 -9.70 1.90
N ARG A 193 16.50 -8.93 2.98
CA ARG A 193 17.59 -8.09 3.49
C ARG A 193 18.76 -8.93 4.02
N ASN A 194 18.46 -10.01 4.73
CA ASN A 194 19.46 -10.92 5.34
C ASN A 194 19.99 -11.97 4.36
N ARG A 195 19.61 -11.90 3.07
CA ARG A 195 19.98 -12.85 2.01
C ARG A 195 19.60 -14.30 2.31
N GLU A 196 18.46 -14.50 2.99
CA GLU A 196 17.88 -15.83 3.25
C GLU A 196 17.12 -16.37 2.01
N PHE A 197 17.82 -16.38 0.86
CA PHE A 197 17.27 -16.76 -0.43
C PHE A 197 16.66 -18.17 -0.48
N PRO A 198 17.20 -19.21 0.20
CA PRO A 198 16.58 -20.54 0.21
C PRO A 198 15.19 -20.57 0.85
N LEU A 199 14.98 -19.81 1.94
CA LEU A 199 13.69 -19.74 2.63
C LEU A 199 12.67 -18.94 1.81
N LEU A 200 13.10 -17.83 1.19
CA LEU A 200 12.24 -16.99 0.36
C LEU A 200 11.82 -17.71 -0.93
N THR A 201 12.73 -18.46 -1.53
CA THR A 201 12.46 -19.33 -2.68
C THR A 201 11.43 -20.40 -2.34
N LYS A 202 11.59 -21.06 -1.19
CA LYS A 202 10.64 -22.08 -0.71
C LYS A 202 9.27 -21.47 -0.42
N ALA A 203 9.24 -20.28 0.17
CA ALA A 203 8.01 -19.53 0.40
C ALA A 203 7.28 -19.21 -0.92
N LEU A 204 8.00 -18.80 -1.97
CA LEU A 204 7.39 -18.57 -3.30
C LEU A 204 6.82 -19.85 -3.91
N PHE A 205 7.51 -20.99 -3.80
CA PHE A 205 7.00 -22.27 -4.31
C PHE A 205 5.77 -22.79 -3.55
N ILE A 206 5.74 -22.62 -2.23
CA ILE A 206 4.68 -23.17 -1.38
C ILE A 206 3.46 -22.24 -1.31
N LEU A 207 3.70 -20.93 -1.13
CA LEU A 207 2.70 -19.91 -0.82
C LEU A 207 2.30 -19.05 -2.04
N GLY A 208 3.02 -19.20 -3.16
CA GLY A 208 2.69 -18.61 -4.46
C GLY A 208 3.12 -17.15 -4.65
N GLU A 209 2.69 -16.56 -5.78
CA GLU A 209 3.03 -15.18 -6.22
C GLU A 209 2.56 -14.06 -5.28
N ARG A 210 1.83 -14.38 -4.20
CA ARG A 210 1.41 -13.38 -3.21
C ARG A 210 2.57 -12.88 -2.35
N VAL A 211 3.61 -13.70 -2.18
CA VAL A 211 4.83 -13.30 -1.47
C VAL A 211 5.54 -12.15 -2.19
N SER A 212 5.45 -12.10 -3.53
CA SER A 212 6.02 -10.98 -4.30
C SER A 212 5.32 -9.64 -4.08
N LEU A 213 4.06 -9.64 -3.62
CA LEU A 213 3.31 -8.41 -3.32
C LEU A 213 3.81 -7.71 -2.04
N ALA A 214 4.51 -8.44 -1.16
CA ALA A 214 5.08 -7.88 0.06
C ALA A 214 6.33 -7.00 -0.20
N PHE A 215 6.92 -7.11 -1.39
CA PHE A 215 8.09 -6.30 -1.74
C PHE A 215 7.65 -4.98 -2.40
N PRO A 216 8.00 -3.83 -1.81
CA PRO A 216 7.62 -2.53 -2.37
C PRO A 216 8.26 -2.35 -3.74
N SER A 217 7.62 -1.65 -4.67
CA SER A 217 8.19 -1.34 -6.00
C SER A 217 9.39 -0.39 -5.96
N ASP A 218 9.74 0.10 -4.78
CA ASP A 218 10.81 1.05 -4.53
C ASP A 218 12.23 0.44 -4.68
N GLY A 219 13.21 1.31 -4.92
CA GLY A 219 14.62 0.99 -5.21
C GLY A 219 15.42 0.46 -4.02
N ALA A 220 14.90 0.58 -2.79
CA ALA A 220 15.62 0.22 -1.56
C ALA A 220 16.04 -1.26 -1.46
N LEU A 221 15.28 -2.16 -2.09
CA LEU A 221 15.56 -3.60 -2.15
C LEU A 221 15.95 -4.05 -3.56
N ALA A 222 16.27 -3.13 -4.47
CA ALA A 222 16.52 -3.46 -5.87
C ALA A 222 17.74 -4.37 -6.04
N GLU A 223 18.84 -4.11 -5.33
CA GLU A 223 20.06 -4.92 -5.38
C GLU A 223 19.80 -6.35 -4.88
N GLN A 224 19.14 -6.49 -3.72
CA GLN A 224 18.79 -7.79 -3.16
C GLN A 224 17.76 -8.55 -4.00
N LYS A 225 16.85 -7.85 -4.70
CA LYS A 225 15.93 -8.46 -5.68
C LYS A 225 16.67 -8.98 -6.90
N VAL A 226 17.69 -8.26 -7.39
CA VAL A 226 18.53 -8.74 -8.50
C VAL A 226 19.34 -9.96 -8.06
N GLU A 227 20.00 -9.91 -6.90
CA GLU A 227 20.72 -11.06 -6.33
C GLU A 227 19.78 -12.26 -6.13
N PHE A 228 18.56 -12.03 -5.65
CA PHE A 228 17.56 -13.07 -5.49
C PHE A 228 17.09 -13.64 -6.83
N ALA A 229 16.88 -12.80 -7.84
CA ALA A 229 16.53 -13.24 -9.20
C ALA A 229 17.66 -14.07 -9.83
N ASP A 230 18.92 -13.69 -9.60
CA ASP A 230 20.09 -14.46 -10.05
C ASP A 230 20.25 -15.78 -9.30
N TYR A 231 19.89 -15.82 -8.02
CA TYR A 231 19.78 -17.06 -7.25
C TYR A 231 18.69 -17.99 -7.79
N LEU A 232 17.50 -17.46 -8.12
CA LEU A 232 16.41 -18.24 -8.73
C LEU A 232 16.80 -18.82 -10.11
N ARG A 233 17.67 -18.14 -10.86
CA ARG A 233 18.19 -18.64 -12.15
C ARG A 233 19.15 -19.82 -12.02
N HIS A 234 19.88 -19.92 -10.91
CA HIS A 234 20.91 -20.95 -10.65
C HIS A 234 20.52 -21.92 -9.54
N LEU A 235 19.21 -22.11 -9.36
CA LEU A 235 18.66 -22.82 -8.23
C LEU A 235 19.03 -24.31 -8.27
N ASP A 236 19.55 -24.80 -7.15
CA ASP A 236 19.84 -26.22 -6.93
C ASP A 236 18.79 -26.78 -5.95
N ASP A 237 17.87 -27.59 -6.46
CA ASP A 237 16.74 -28.16 -5.69
C ASP A 237 17.20 -28.93 -4.45
N ARG A 238 18.45 -29.42 -4.43
CA ARG A 238 19.02 -30.17 -3.30
C ARG A 238 19.47 -29.29 -2.13
N LYS A 239 19.59 -27.97 -2.33
CA LYS A 239 19.99 -27.00 -1.30
C LYS A 239 18.80 -26.33 -0.61
N LEU A 240 17.58 -26.62 -1.05
CA LEU A 240 16.39 -26.08 -0.42
C LEU A 240 16.08 -26.81 0.91
N PRO A 241 15.62 -26.09 1.94
CA PRO A 241 15.14 -26.71 3.18
C PRO A 241 14.02 -27.72 2.94
N SER A 242 13.96 -28.73 3.80
CA SER A 242 12.80 -29.64 3.86
C SER A 242 11.54 -28.85 4.21
N ASP A 243 10.36 -29.36 3.81
CA ASP A 243 9.10 -28.67 4.09
C ASP A 243 8.87 -28.52 5.61
N ALA A 244 9.25 -29.53 6.39
CA ALA A 244 9.15 -29.51 7.85
C ALA A 244 10.07 -28.47 8.50
N ASP A 245 11.33 -28.38 8.05
CA ASP A 245 12.28 -27.39 8.56
C ASP A 245 11.85 -25.97 8.15
N PHE A 246 11.38 -25.80 6.92
CA PHE A 246 10.85 -24.53 6.43
C PHE A 246 9.71 -24.02 7.31
N PHE A 247 8.68 -24.83 7.58
CA PHE A 247 7.56 -24.37 8.41
C PHE A 247 7.95 -24.15 9.87
N ARG A 248 8.88 -24.94 10.42
CA ARG A 248 9.42 -24.72 11.78
C ARG A 248 10.09 -23.35 11.86
N THR A 249 10.99 -23.04 10.93
CA THR A 249 11.69 -21.75 10.86
C THR A 249 10.73 -20.60 10.56
N LEU A 250 9.77 -20.77 9.65
CA LEU A 250 8.75 -19.76 9.34
C LEU A 250 7.92 -19.41 10.58
N ASN A 251 7.45 -20.41 11.34
CA ASN A 251 6.69 -20.18 12.56
C ASN A 251 7.53 -19.47 13.63
N GLN A 252 8.80 -19.89 13.81
CA GLN A 252 9.70 -19.26 14.78
C GLN A 252 10.00 -17.80 14.43
N HIS A 253 10.33 -17.53 13.15
CA HIS A 253 10.60 -16.18 12.67
C HIS A 253 9.35 -15.30 12.77
N ALA A 254 8.17 -15.85 12.46
CA ALA A 254 6.92 -15.11 12.55
C ALA A 254 6.58 -14.71 13.99
N ILE A 255 6.74 -15.64 14.95
CA ILE A 255 6.55 -15.36 16.38
C ILE A 255 7.54 -14.27 16.83
N SER A 256 8.82 -14.39 16.47
CA SER A 256 9.82 -13.38 16.84
C SER A 256 9.53 -11.99 16.27
N SER A 257 9.09 -11.91 15.00
CA SER A 257 8.73 -10.64 14.36
C SER A 257 7.48 -10.01 15.00
N THR A 258 6.48 -10.82 15.33
CA THR A 258 5.29 -10.33 16.03
C THR A 258 5.59 -9.86 17.45
N LEU A 259 6.49 -10.55 18.16
CA LEU A 259 6.90 -10.17 19.51
C LEU A 259 7.70 -8.87 19.51
N LEU A 260 8.62 -8.68 18.56
CA LEU A 260 9.37 -7.42 18.40
C LEU A 260 8.43 -6.24 18.12
N SER A 261 7.43 -6.44 17.26
CA SER A 261 6.43 -5.40 16.98
C SER A 261 5.55 -5.06 18.19
N GLN A 262 5.29 -6.02 19.09
CA GLN A 262 4.49 -5.82 20.29
C GLN A 262 5.31 -5.22 21.43
N SER A 263 6.55 -5.68 21.65
CA SER A 263 7.45 -5.16 22.68
C SER A 263 7.80 -3.70 22.44
N ASP A 264 8.00 -3.30 21.19
CA ASP A 264 8.19 -1.90 20.82
C ASP A 264 7.01 -1.06 21.29
N ALA A 265 5.77 -1.45 20.93
CA ALA A 265 4.57 -0.72 21.29
C ALA A 265 4.35 -0.63 22.82
N GLU A 266 4.69 -1.68 23.57
CA GLU A 266 4.62 -1.72 25.03
C GLU A 266 5.66 -0.79 25.69
N ILE A 267 6.91 -0.80 25.21
CA ILE A 267 7.97 0.12 25.67
C ILE A 267 7.51 1.56 25.47
N PHE A 268 6.92 1.90 24.33
CA PHE A 268 6.45 3.26 24.05
C PHE A 268 5.23 3.68 24.88
N LEU A 269 4.31 2.76 25.18
CA LEU A 269 3.23 3.03 26.14
C LEU A 269 3.78 3.26 27.55
N SER A 270 4.82 2.51 27.95
CA SER A 270 5.48 2.71 29.25
C SER A 270 6.23 4.05 29.32
N LEU A 271 6.77 4.59 28.22
CA LEU A 271 7.40 5.92 28.24
C LEU A 271 6.42 7.02 28.65
N ARG A 272 5.15 6.93 28.22
CA ARG A 272 4.11 7.90 28.63
C ARG A 272 3.82 7.79 30.13
N GLU A 273 3.75 6.57 30.65
CA GLU A 273 3.46 6.29 32.05
C GLU A 273 4.64 6.67 32.98
N GLU A 274 5.87 6.49 32.51
CA GLU A 274 7.09 6.71 33.29
C GLU A 274 7.60 8.16 33.26
N PHE A 275 7.51 8.86 32.12
CA PHE A 275 8.09 10.22 31.97
C PHE A 275 7.07 11.37 32.01
N GLY A 276 5.80 11.12 31.62
CA GLY A 276 4.81 12.19 31.44
C GLY A 276 5.21 13.23 30.37
N THR A 277 4.39 14.26 30.18
CA THR A 277 4.61 15.27 29.11
C THR A 277 5.85 16.14 29.35
N VAL A 278 6.12 16.52 30.60
CA VAL A 278 7.27 17.35 30.99
C VAL A 278 8.58 16.57 30.92
N GLY A 279 8.57 15.28 31.29
CA GLY A 279 9.77 14.44 31.16
C GLY A 279 10.12 14.19 29.71
N LEU A 280 9.12 13.99 28.85
CA LEU A 280 9.32 13.83 27.40
C LEU A 280 9.86 15.11 26.76
N SER A 281 9.33 16.30 27.09
CA SER A 281 9.86 17.56 26.53
C SER A 281 11.32 17.79 26.93
N HIS A 282 11.67 17.53 28.20
CA HIS A 282 13.06 17.64 28.67
C HIS A 282 14.01 16.62 28.04
N LEU A 283 13.51 15.43 27.70
CA LEU A 283 14.29 14.42 27.01
C LEU A 283 14.54 14.83 25.56
N ILE A 284 13.51 15.33 24.87
CA ILE A 284 13.61 15.85 23.49
C ILE A 284 14.61 17.01 23.43
N GLU A 285 14.61 17.93 24.39
CA GLU A 285 15.56 19.06 24.47
C GLU A 285 17.03 18.64 24.62
N LYS A 286 17.29 17.44 25.16
CA LYS A 286 18.65 16.93 25.40
C LYS A 286 19.19 16.03 24.30
N LEU A 287 18.31 15.56 23.42
CA LEU A 287 18.67 14.67 22.31
C LEU A 287 19.08 15.50 21.08
N PRO A 288 19.92 14.95 20.20
CA PRO A 288 20.19 15.60 18.93
C PRO A 288 18.92 15.73 18.08
N PRO A 289 18.81 16.74 17.19
CA PRO A 289 17.56 17.08 16.50
C PRO A 289 16.88 15.92 15.79
N ARG A 290 17.64 15.03 15.14
CA ARG A 290 17.11 13.84 14.47
C ARG A 290 16.47 12.85 15.45
N PHE A 291 17.17 12.50 16.52
CA PHE A 291 16.65 11.57 17.53
C PHE A 291 15.51 12.17 18.34
N ALA A 292 15.59 13.47 18.62
CA ALA A 292 14.53 14.24 19.24
C ALA A 292 13.25 14.21 18.36
N ALA A 293 13.40 14.36 17.04
CA ALA A 293 12.29 14.28 16.08
C ALA A 293 11.68 12.88 16.01
N LEU A 294 12.51 11.84 15.97
CA LEU A 294 12.06 10.45 16.00
C LEU A 294 11.31 10.13 17.31
N LEU A 295 11.87 10.54 18.45
CA LEU A 295 11.21 10.39 19.75
C LEU A 295 9.85 11.09 19.77
N PHE A 296 9.78 12.33 19.27
CA PHE A 296 8.55 13.08 19.18
C PHE A 296 7.49 12.41 18.29
N ALA A 297 7.89 11.86 17.14
CA ALA A 297 6.97 11.17 16.24
C ALA A 297 6.38 9.90 16.87
N MET A 298 7.13 9.24 17.75
CA MET A 298 6.67 8.07 18.49
C MET A 298 5.79 8.41 19.70
N VAL A 299 5.71 9.69 20.11
CA VAL A 299 4.78 10.12 21.18
C VAL A 299 3.34 9.85 20.73
N PRO A 300 2.51 9.21 21.58
CA PRO A 300 1.09 9.00 21.30
C PRO A 300 0.37 10.28 20.92
N ALA A 301 -0.54 10.20 19.94
CA ALA A 301 -1.24 11.36 19.38
C ALA A 301 -1.98 12.22 20.42
N ASP A 302 -2.40 11.63 21.54
CA ASP A 302 -3.08 12.33 22.63
C ASP A 302 -2.16 13.26 23.44
N ALA A 303 -0.89 12.87 23.61
CA ALA A 303 0.11 13.67 24.31
C ALA A 303 0.92 14.56 23.37
N ARG A 304 0.97 14.22 22.07
CA ARG A 304 1.82 14.87 21.07
C ARG A 304 1.58 16.38 20.97
N ASN A 305 0.31 16.82 21.00
CA ASN A 305 -0.06 18.23 20.99
C ASN A 305 0.37 18.98 22.26
N GLU A 306 0.34 18.33 23.43
CA GLU A 306 0.76 18.93 24.69
C GLU A 306 2.29 19.08 24.74
N VAL A 307 3.01 18.05 24.29
CA VAL A 307 4.47 18.08 24.16
C VAL A 307 4.88 19.15 23.15
N ALA A 308 4.24 19.24 21.98
CA ALA A 308 4.53 20.26 20.97
C ALA A 308 4.45 21.70 21.52
N ARG A 309 3.46 21.97 22.38
CA ARG A 309 3.31 23.28 23.05
C ARG A 309 4.34 23.53 24.14
N ALA A 310 4.84 22.48 24.78
CA ALA A 310 5.84 22.58 25.84
C ALA A 310 7.26 22.85 25.29
N LEU A 311 7.54 22.44 24.04
CA LEU A 311 8.85 22.65 23.40
C LEU A 311 9.11 24.12 23.07
N ALA A 312 10.38 24.53 23.10
CA ALA A 312 10.82 25.86 22.67
C ALA A 312 10.56 26.10 21.17
N PRO A 313 10.24 27.35 20.74
CA PRO A 313 9.96 27.67 19.34
C PRO A 313 11.05 27.24 18.35
N GLU A 314 12.31 27.46 18.70
CA GLU A 314 13.47 27.13 17.86
C GLU A 314 13.56 25.61 17.64
N LEU A 315 13.39 24.85 18.71
CA LEU A 315 13.40 23.39 18.66
C LEU A 315 12.22 22.85 17.82
N ARG A 316 11.05 23.49 17.83
CA ARG A 316 9.93 23.08 16.95
C ARG A 316 10.28 23.19 15.47
N VAL A 317 11.05 24.22 15.08
CA VAL A 317 11.52 24.40 13.69
C VAL A 317 12.50 23.29 13.33
N GLU A 318 13.52 23.06 14.18
CA GLU A 318 14.53 22.01 13.96
C GLU A 318 13.89 20.61 13.85
N LEU A 319 12.98 20.26 14.75
CA LEU A 319 12.28 18.98 14.70
C LEU A 319 11.43 18.85 13.44
N SER A 320 10.75 19.93 13.03
CA SER A 320 9.94 19.92 11.81
C SER A 320 10.80 19.73 10.57
N GLU A 321 11.98 20.35 10.51
CA GLU A 321 12.93 20.17 9.41
C GLU A 321 13.40 18.72 9.27
N GLN A 322 13.73 18.08 10.39
CA GLN A 322 14.16 16.68 10.44
C GLN A 322 13.03 15.71 10.05
N LEU A 323 11.80 15.96 10.50
CA LEU A 323 10.62 15.15 10.13
C LEU A 323 10.22 15.34 8.67
N LEU A 324 10.39 16.54 8.12
CA LEU A 324 10.25 16.79 6.68
C LEU A 324 11.38 16.14 5.87
N GLY A 325 12.45 15.67 6.49
CA GLY A 325 13.54 15.01 5.78
C GLY A 325 13.21 13.60 5.32
N SER A 326 12.58 12.80 6.18
CA SER A 326 12.23 11.40 5.88
C SER A 326 11.19 10.87 6.86
N ASN A 327 10.29 10.01 6.38
CA ASN A 327 9.34 9.24 7.17
C ASN A 327 9.87 7.83 7.54
N ARG A 328 11.18 7.59 7.37
CA ARG A 328 11.84 6.31 7.64
C ARG A 328 12.81 6.41 8.81
N ILE A 329 12.83 5.36 9.63
CA ILE A 329 13.82 5.14 10.69
C ILE A 329 14.65 3.89 10.37
N SER A 330 15.96 4.04 10.38
CA SER A 330 16.90 2.94 10.21
C SER A 330 17.01 2.09 11.49
N HIS A 331 17.51 0.86 11.36
CA HIS A 331 17.69 -0.03 12.52
C HIS A 331 18.70 0.53 13.53
N GLU A 332 19.79 1.13 13.04
CA GLU A 332 20.82 1.75 13.86
C GLU A 332 20.25 2.93 14.65
N GLU A 333 19.48 3.82 13.99
CA GLU A 333 18.78 4.92 14.66
C GLU A 333 17.80 4.41 15.74
N GLN A 334 17.11 3.30 15.47
CA GLN A 334 16.18 2.71 16.42
C GLN A 334 16.90 2.13 17.65
N GLU A 335 18.00 1.40 17.47
CA GLU A 335 18.83 0.86 18.56
C GLU A 335 19.43 1.98 19.42
N ASP A 336 19.98 3.00 18.79
CA ASP A 336 20.56 4.17 19.45
C ASP A 336 19.52 4.95 20.26
N LEU A 337 18.32 5.10 19.71
CA LEU A 337 17.21 5.76 20.38
C LEU A 337 16.73 4.95 21.60
N PHE A 338 16.61 3.63 21.48
CA PHE A 338 16.28 2.79 22.63
C PHE A 338 17.37 2.80 23.71
N ALA A 339 18.65 2.77 23.32
CA ALA A 339 19.75 2.90 24.28
C ALA A 339 19.69 4.24 25.04
N ALA A 340 19.30 5.33 24.36
CA ALA A 340 19.11 6.62 25.00
C ALA A 340 17.90 6.64 25.95
N LEU A 341 16.79 6.02 25.57
CA LEU A 341 15.60 5.86 26.41
C LEU A 341 15.89 5.01 27.66
N ASP A 342 16.60 3.89 27.51
CA ASP A 342 16.99 3.01 28.62
C ASP A 342 17.97 3.71 29.58
N SER A 343 18.88 4.52 29.04
CA SER A 343 19.79 5.35 29.83
C SER A 343 19.02 6.43 30.61
N ALA A 344 18.07 7.11 29.97
CA ALA A 344 17.20 8.09 30.61
C ALA A 344 16.37 7.47 31.73
N ARG A 345 15.82 6.27 31.50
CA ARG A 345 15.03 5.50 32.47
C ARG A 345 15.86 5.06 33.66
N SER A 346 17.11 4.70 33.43
CA SER A 346 18.06 4.30 34.47
C SER A 346 18.70 5.48 35.21
N GLY A 347 18.38 6.73 34.82
CA GLY A 347 18.99 7.94 35.38
C GLY A 347 20.46 8.12 35.02
N LEU A 348 20.94 7.41 34.00
CA LEU A 348 22.31 7.50 33.48
C LEU A 348 22.44 8.68 32.51
N PRO A 349 23.66 9.21 32.30
CA PRO A 349 23.88 10.21 31.25
C PRO A 349 23.50 9.64 29.89
N LEU A 350 22.90 10.48 29.03
CA LEU A 350 22.54 10.07 27.67
C LEU A 350 23.79 9.68 26.88
N PRO A 351 23.72 8.62 26.06
CA PRO A 351 24.83 8.25 25.18
C PRO A 351 25.14 9.39 24.20
N GLN A 352 26.40 9.51 23.81
CA GLN A 352 26.81 10.44 22.76
C GLN A 352 26.35 9.90 21.41
N LEU A 353 25.13 10.26 21.04
CA LEU A 353 24.57 9.96 19.73
C LEU A 353 25.24 10.86 18.69
N SER A 354 25.77 10.25 17.63
CA SER A 354 26.36 11.02 16.53
C SER A 354 25.24 11.67 15.72
N GLU A 355 25.31 12.97 15.48
CA GLU A 355 24.38 13.64 14.58
C GLU A 355 24.59 13.11 13.15
N PRO A 356 23.57 12.48 12.52
CA PRO A 356 23.68 12.18 11.11
C PRO A 356 23.75 13.51 10.37
N SER A 357 24.72 13.64 9.45
CA SER A 357 24.82 14.83 8.61
C SER A 357 23.52 14.98 7.80
N GLU A 358 23.07 16.19 7.45
CA GLU A 358 21.84 16.42 6.68
C GLU A 358 21.76 15.61 5.37
N HIS A 359 22.91 15.25 4.80
CA HIS A 359 23.05 14.47 3.57
C HIS A 359 23.07 12.95 3.81
N GLN A 360 22.98 12.52 5.07
CA GLN A 360 22.98 11.13 5.53
C GLN A 360 21.63 10.71 6.13
N ILE A 361 20.58 11.52 6.02
CA ILE A 361 19.22 11.03 6.34
C ILE A 361 18.90 9.97 5.28
N VAL A 362 19.17 8.72 5.64
CA VAL A 362 18.98 7.59 4.76
C VAL A 362 17.49 7.30 4.73
N ASP A 363 16.86 7.46 3.56
CA ASP A 363 15.46 7.10 3.36
C ASP A 363 15.32 5.57 3.23
N ARG A 364 15.75 4.85 4.28
CA ARG A 364 15.73 3.39 4.36
C ARG A 364 15.32 2.97 5.76
N GLY A 365 14.44 1.99 5.85
CA GLY A 365 14.04 1.36 7.10
C GLY A 365 12.53 1.39 7.32
N ARG A 366 12.14 1.33 8.59
CA ARG A 366 10.72 1.23 8.99
C ARG A 366 10.03 2.57 8.79
N GLU A 367 8.81 2.53 8.28
CA GLU A 367 7.92 3.70 8.21
C GLU A 367 7.47 4.10 9.61
N PHE A 368 7.53 5.40 9.91
CA PHE A 368 6.94 5.97 11.13
C PHE A 368 5.98 7.12 10.76
N ASP A 369 5.10 7.48 11.69
CA ASP A 369 4.07 8.51 11.53
C ASP A 369 4.66 9.94 11.56
N ALA A 370 5.52 10.27 10.60
CA ALA A 370 5.98 11.64 10.36
C ALA A 370 4.82 12.61 10.04
N PRO A 371 3.80 12.25 9.21
CA PRO A 371 2.71 13.17 8.90
C PRO A 371 1.89 13.56 10.13
N GLY A 372 1.56 12.60 11.00
CA GLY A 372 0.85 12.88 12.24
C GLY A 372 1.71 13.69 13.23
N ALA A 373 3.04 13.52 13.20
CA ALA A 373 3.94 14.35 14.01
C ALA A 373 3.96 15.81 13.52
N LEU A 374 4.14 16.00 12.22
CA LEU A 374 4.10 17.32 11.57
C LEU A 374 2.74 18.01 11.73
N SER A 375 1.64 17.24 11.71
CA SER A 375 0.28 17.73 11.95
C SER A 375 0.11 18.40 13.32
N SER A 376 0.94 18.03 14.31
CA SER A 376 0.95 18.64 15.64
C SER A 376 1.98 19.78 15.80
N LEU A 377 3.10 19.73 15.07
CA LEU A 377 4.17 20.74 15.14
C LEU A 377 3.94 21.96 14.26
N LEU A 378 3.58 21.76 12.99
CA LEU A 378 3.35 22.85 12.04
C LEU A 378 2.34 23.91 12.51
N PRO A 379 1.21 23.58 13.16
CA PRO A 379 0.30 24.63 13.67
C PRO A 379 0.88 25.46 14.83
N GLN A 380 2.02 25.07 15.40
CA GLN A 380 2.73 25.83 16.44
C GLN A 380 3.84 26.74 15.89
N LEU A 381 4.06 26.71 14.56
CA LEU A 381 5.04 27.54 13.85
C LEU A 381 4.36 28.71 13.16
N ASP A 382 5.10 29.81 13.02
CA ASP A 382 4.65 30.96 12.23
C ASP A 382 4.64 30.62 10.73
N ALA A 383 3.80 31.32 9.97
CA ALA A 383 3.65 31.06 8.53
C ALA A 383 4.95 31.28 7.72
N GLU A 384 5.81 32.19 8.19
CA GLU A 384 7.12 32.45 7.58
C GLU A 384 8.06 31.24 7.73
N ASP A 385 8.16 30.69 8.94
CA ASP A 385 8.97 29.49 9.21
C ASP A 385 8.44 28.27 8.46
N ARG A 386 7.11 28.08 8.42
CA ARG A 386 6.49 27.00 7.63
C ARG A 386 6.82 27.12 6.15
N GLY A 387 6.73 28.33 5.61
CA GLY A 387 7.09 28.62 4.22
C GLY A 387 8.55 28.31 3.90
N ALA A 388 9.46 28.70 4.80
CA ALA A 388 10.88 28.40 4.68
C ALA A 388 11.15 26.89 4.70
N LEU A 389 10.60 26.16 5.68
CA LEU A 389 10.75 24.71 5.81
C LEU A 389 10.23 23.95 4.58
N LEU A 390 9.06 24.32 4.07
CA LEU A 390 8.48 23.69 2.88
C LEU A 390 9.27 24.01 1.62
N THR A 391 9.82 25.23 1.51
CA THR A 391 10.70 25.60 0.41
C THR A 391 11.98 24.76 0.42
N SER A 392 12.60 24.58 1.59
CA SER A 392 13.76 23.70 1.75
C SER A 392 13.42 22.23 1.42
N ALA A 393 12.26 21.74 1.86
CA ALA A 393 11.79 20.39 1.53
C ALA A 393 11.55 20.19 0.02
N LEU A 394 10.98 21.18 -0.66
CA LEU A 394 10.80 21.17 -2.12
C LEU A 394 12.12 21.17 -2.87
N GLN A 395 13.10 21.95 -2.40
CA GLN A 395 14.45 21.96 -2.99
C GLN A 395 15.15 20.61 -2.85
N ARG A 396 15.05 19.97 -1.68
CA ARG A 396 15.60 18.61 -1.44
C ARG A 396 14.95 17.55 -2.33
N SER A 397 13.65 17.69 -2.62
CA SER A 397 12.85 16.73 -3.38
C SER A 397 12.76 17.05 -4.89
N SER A 398 13.67 17.87 -5.43
CA SER A 398 13.72 18.25 -6.85
C SER A 398 12.41 18.89 -7.38
N GLY A 399 11.66 19.55 -6.50
CA GLY A 399 10.42 20.27 -6.84
C GLY A 399 9.13 19.47 -6.72
N VAL A 400 9.18 18.19 -6.34
CA VAL A 400 7.99 17.35 -6.14
C VAL A 400 8.04 16.68 -4.77
N LEU A 401 7.09 17.02 -3.89
CA LEU A 401 7.00 16.43 -2.56
C LEU A 401 6.57 14.95 -2.64
N PRO A 402 7.14 14.07 -1.79
CA PRO A 402 6.67 12.70 -1.64
C PRO A 402 5.19 12.61 -1.25
N GLY A 403 4.49 11.56 -1.71
CA GLY A 403 3.05 11.38 -1.48
C GLY A 403 2.63 11.29 -0.01
N TRP A 404 3.55 10.93 0.91
CA TRP A 404 3.24 10.91 2.35
C TRP A 404 3.01 12.31 2.92
N TYR A 405 3.51 13.37 2.27
CA TYR A 405 3.21 14.75 2.68
C TYR A 405 1.73 15.04 2.63
N GLU A 406 1.00 14.40 1.71
CA GLU A 406 -0.45 14.56 1.54
C GLU A 406 -1.27 14.02 2.73
N GLN A 407 -0.62 13.40 3.71
CA GLN A 407 -1.24 12.90 4.93
C GLN A 407 -1.16 13.90 6.10
N ILE A 408 -0.46 15.03 5.93
CA ILE A 408 -0.36 16.07 6.94
C ILE A 408 -1.72 16.79 7.05
N LEU A 409 -2.26 16.92 8.26
CA LEU A 409 -3.50 17.64 8.46
C LEU A 409 -3.47 18.42 9.77
N PHE A 410 -3.45 19.74 9.65
CA PHE A 410 -3.62 20.63 10.78
C PHE A 410 -4.80 21.59 10.56
N PRO A 411 -5.35 22.17 11.64
CA PRO A 411 -6.68 22.78 11.61
C PRO A 411 -6.83 23.97 10.67
N ASP A 412 -5.76 24.74 10.47
CA ASP A 412 -5.77 25.92 9.60
C ASP A 412 -5.90 25.57 8.12
N MET A 413 -5.48 24.36 7.71
CA MET A 413 -5.63 23.91 6.32
C MET A 413 -7.10 23.87 5.90
N LEU A 414 -7.98 23.39 6.80
CA LEU A 414 -9.43 23.36 6.53
C LEU A 414 -10.02 24.76 6.42
N LEU A 415 -9.47 25.74 7.15
CA LEU A 415 -9.92 27.13 7.09
C LEU A 415 -9.50 27.84 5.80
N LYS A 416 -8.43 27.38 5.14
CA LYS A 416 -8.01 27.87 3.82
C LYS A 416 -8.86 27.34 2.67
N VAL A 417 -9.51 26.18 2.84
CA VAL A 417 -10.41 25.63 1.82
C VAL A 417 -11.58 26.61 1.58
N PRO A 418 -11.88 26.99 0.32
CA PRO A 418 -13.01 27.84 0.00
C PRO A 418 -14.32 27.31 0.59
N LYS A 419 -15.20 28.21 1.05
CA LYS A 419 -16.39 27.86 1.82
C LYS A 419 -17.27 26.81 1.13
N ASP A 420 -17.51 26.96 -0.17
CA ASP A 420 -18.37 26.05 -0.94
C ASP A 420 -17.75 24.65 -1.02
N LEU A 421 -16.45 24.56 -1.31
CA LEU A 421 -15.71 23.29 -1.35
C LEU A 421 -15.59 22.63 0.02
N ARG A 422 -15.51 23.43 1.08
CA ARG A 422 -15.45 22.91 2.44
C ARG A 422 -16.76 22.25 2.85
N VAL A 423 -17.90 22.80 2.45
CA VAL A 423 -19.20 22.17 2.69
C VAL A 423 -19.25 20.81 2.00
N ASP A 424 -18.89 20.76 0.72
CA ASP A 424 -18.85 19.51 -0.05
C ASP A 424 -17.90 18.48 0.58
N LEU A 425 -16.72 18.91 1.01
CA LEU A 425 -15.75 18.07 1.71
C LEU A 425 -16.32 17.48 3.00
N LEU A 426 -17.00 18.29 3.81
CA LEU A 426 -17.55 17.85 5.09
C LEU A 426 -18.76 16.93 4.94
N LEU A 427 -19.40 16.87 3.77
CA LEU A 427 -20.44 15.88 3.48
C LEU A 427 -19.87 14.46 3.31
N GLU A 428 -18.59 14.33 2.99
CA GLU A 428 -17.91 13.04 2.84
C GLU A 428 -17.41 12.46 4.18
N VAL A 429 -17.42 13.27 5.24
CA VAL A 429 -16.87 12.92 6.56
C VAL A 429 -17.99 12.56 7.54
N ASP A 430 -17.81 11.47 8.28
CA ASP A 430 -18.75 11.06 9.34
C ASP A 430 -18.78 12.13 10.44
N VAL A 431 -19.98 12.61 10.77
CA VAL A 431 -20.21 13.65 11.80
C VAL A 431 -19.57 13.28 13.14
N ARG A 432 -19.60 12.00 13.52
CA ARG A 432 -19.02 11.54 14.78
C ARG A 432 -17.50 11.49 14.72
N ALA A 433 -16.94 11.17 13.56
CA ALA A 433 -15.50 11.22 13.32
C ALA A 433 -14.99 12.67 13.31
N LEU A 434 -15.71 13.58 12.66
CA LEU A 434 -15.44 15.03 12.68
C LEU A 434 -15.54 15.60 14.10
N ALA A 435 -16.54 15.18 14.88
CA ALA A 435 -16.66 15.57 16.29
C ALA A 435 -15.47 15.06 17.11
N GLY A 436 -15.04 13.82 16.88
CA GLY A 436 -13.84 13.25 17.51
C GLY A 436 -12.61 14.08 17.21
N TRP A 437 -12.34 14.34 15.94
CA TRP A 437 -11.14 15.07 15.52
C TRP A 437 -11.16 16.54 15.99
N SER A 438 -12.28 17.23 15.84
CA SER A 438 -12.44 18.63 16.28
C SER A 438 -12.33 18.80 17.80
N SER A 439 -12.65 17.77 18.59
CA SER A 439 -12.54 17.81 20.05
C SER A 439 -11.11 17.84 20.57
N LEU A 440 -10.13 17.42 19.75
CA LEU A 440 -8.71 17.45 20.10
C LEU A 440 -8.02 18.78 19.71
N GLN A 441 -8.73 19.67 19.02
CA GLN A 441 -8.19 20.93 18.52
C GLN A 441 -8.32 22.06 19.56
N PRO A 442 -7.55 23.17 19.41
CA PRO A 442 -7.68 24.33 20.29
C PRO A 442 -9.12 24.86 20.29
N THR A 443 -9.62 25.25 21.47
CA THR A 443 -11.00 25.75 21.65
C THR A 443 -11.30 26.97 20.79
N ALA A 444 -10.35 27.91 20.68
CA ALA A 444 -10.48 29.09 19.83
C ALA A 444 -10.67 28.72 18.35
N TRP A 445 -9.93 27.72 17.86
CA TRP A 445 -10.10 27.22 16.50
C TRP A 445 -11.45 26.52 16.34
N GLN A 446 -11.84 25.69 17.32
CA GLN A 446 -13.09 24.95 17.28
C GLN A 446 -14.30 25.87 17.19
N GLU A 447 -14.33 26.96 17.96
CA GLU A 447 -15.38 27.97 17.92
C GLU A 447 -15.45 28.66 16.55
N SER A 448 -14.29 29.05 16.00
CA SER A 448 -14.19 29.66 14.67
C SER A 448 -14.64 28.71 13.56
N PHE A 449 -14.21 27.46 13.61
CA PHE A 449 -14.59 26.43 12.65
C PHE A 449 -16.08 26.16 12.69
N LEU A 450 -16.65 25.94 13.88
CA LEU A 450 -18.08 25.71 14.05
C LEU A 450 -18.91 26.90 13.55
N ALA A 451 -18.50 28.14 13.82
CA ALA A 451 -19.19 29.34 13.35
C ALA A 451 -19.30 29.43 11.81
N GLN A 452 -18.39 28.79 11.08
CA GLN A 452 -18.37 28.77 9.62
C GLN A 452 -19.25 27.65 9.01
N LEU A 453 -19.68 26.68 9.82
CA LEU A 453 -20.56 25.59 9.39
C LEU A 453 -22.03 26.00 9.33
N ALA A 454 -22.85 25.26 8.59
CA ALA A 454 -24.30 25.42 8.61
C ALA A 454 -24.87 25.06 10.01
N PRO A 455 -25.95 25.72 10.48
CA PRO A 455 -26.51 25.49 11.83
C PRO A 455 -26.86 24.02 12.12
N THR A 456 -27.33 23.28 11.12
CA THR A 456 -27.62 21.84 11.23
C THR A 456 -26.36 21.04 11.55
N MET A 457 -25.25 21.34 10.87
CA MET A 457 -23.97 20.68 11.09
C MET A 457 -23.35 21.09 12.43
N GLN A 458 -23.46 22.37 12.82
CA GLN A 458 -23.02 22.82 14.15
C GLN A 458 -23.69 22.01 15.27
N ASN A 459 -25.02 21.85 15.19
CA ASN A 459 -25.79 21.10 16.17
C ASN A 459 -25.42 19.62 16.17
N ALA A 460 -25.23 19.03 14.99
CA ALA A 460 -24.89 17.62 14.87
C ALA A 460 -23.46 17.32 15.37
N VAL A 461 -22.47 18.18 15.11
CA VAL A 461 -21.12 18.04 15.70
C VAL A 461 -21.19 18.16 17.22
N ARG A 462 -21.84 19.21 17.76
CA ARG A 462 -21.96 19.41 19.20
C ARG A 462 -22.66 18.24 19.91
N ALA A 463 -23.71 17.68 19.29
CA ALA A 463 -24.42 16.52 19.84
C ALA A 463 -23.55 15.25 19.89
N ASN A 464 -22.57 15.11 18.99
CA ASN A 464 -21.67 13.96 18.91
C ASN A 464 -20.33 14.15 19.64
N GLN A 465 -20.13 15.26 20.35
CA GLN A 465 -18.94 15.49 21.18
C GLN A 465 -18.97 14.73 22.52
N ALA A 466 -20.08 14.07 22.85
CA ALA A 466 -20.18 13.21 24.02
C ALA A 466 -19.63 11.80 23.69
N PHE A 467 -18.42 11.50 24.16
CA PHE A 467 -17.78 10.19 24.00
C PHE A 467 -17.95 9.34 25.25
N GLY A 468 -18.10 8.01 25.08
CA GLY A 468 -18.24 7.07 26.19
C GLY A 468 -16.94 6.84 26.97
N SER A 469 -15.80 7.04 26.33
CA SER A 469 -14.46 6.94 26.92
C SER A 469 -13.44 7.79 26.15
N ARG A 470 -12.28 8.07 26.77
CA ARG A 470 -11.15 8.74 26.10
C ARG A 470 -10.59 7.91 24.94
N ALA A 471 -10.57 6.58 25.07
CA ALA A 471 -10.14 5.69 23.99
C ALA A 471 -11.08 5.78 22.78
N ASP A 472 -12.39 5.86 23.01
CA ASP A 472 -13.37 6.05 21.94
C ASP A 472 -13.20 7.41 21.25
N GLN A 473 -12.97 8.48 22.03
CA GLN A 473 -12.69 9.81 21.48
C GLN A 473 -11.48 9.78 20.54
N LEU A 474 -10.37 9.17 20.96
CA LEU A 474 -9.15 9.06 20.15
C LEU A 474 -9.38 8.23 18.88
N ARG A 475 -10.12 7.12 18.99
CA ARG A 475 -10.47 6.29 17.84
C ARG A 475 -11.29 7.06 16.81
N PHE A 476 -12.30 7.81 17.24
CA PHE A 476 -13.09 8.65 16.33
C PHE A 476 -12.27 9.82 15.78
N ALA A 477 -11.34 10.37 16.56
CA ALA A 477 -10.45 11.43 16.09
C ALA A 477 -9.49 10.96 14.99
N GLN A 478 -8.89 9.78 15.15
CA GLN A 478 -8.03 9.18 14.13
C GLN A 478 -8.80 8.89 12.84
N ARG A 479 -10.01 8.32 12.97
CA ARG A 479 -10.90 8.11 11.83
C ARG A 479 -11.27 9.44 11.15
N GLY A 480 -11.57 10.48 11.93
CA GLY A 480 -11.89 11.81 11.41
C GLY A 480 -10.73 12.43 10.65
N GLN A 481 -9.50 12.29 11.16
CA GLN A 481 -8.29 12.73 10.45
C GLN A 481 -8.14 12.01 9.11
N GLN A 482 -8.28 10.68 9.08
CA GLN A 482 -8.16 9.88 7.85
C GLN A 482 -9.22 10.26 6.81
N GLU A 483 -10.48 10.42 7.23
CA GLU A 483 -11.58 10.82 6.34
C GLU A 483 -11.37 12.26 5.80
N LEU A 484 -10.93 13.19 6.65
CA LEU A 484 -10.61 14.57 6.24
C LEU A 484 -9.42 14.63 5.28
N VAL A 485 -8.36 13.86 5.53
CA VAL A 485 -7.19 13.75 4.64
C VAL A 485 -7.62 13.20 3.28
N ALA A 486 -8.39 12.10 3.26
CA ALA A 486 -8.86 11.50 2.01
C ALA A 486 -9.72 12.47 1.19
N ALA A 487 -10.60 13.23 1.87
CA ALA A 487 -11.44 14.23 1.21
C ALA A 487 -10.62 15.42 0.68
N LEU A 488 -9.60 15.88 1.41
CA LEU A 488 -8.66 16.91 0.93
C LEU A 488 -7.84 16.44 -0.27
N GLN A 489 -7.32 15.21 -0.22
CA GLN A 489 -6.59 14.58 -1.34
C GLN A 489 -7.45 14.51 -2.60
N LYS A 490 -8.74 14.17 -2.45
CA LYS A 490 -9.70 14.17 -3.56
C LYS A 490 -9.90 15.56 -4.17
N LEU A 491 -9.97 16.62 -3.35
CA LEU A 491 -10.05 18.00 -3.85
C LEU A 491 -8.76 18.43 -4.55
N ALA A 492 -7.60 18.05 -4.02
CA ALA A 492 -6.30 18.32 -4.61
C ALA A 492 -6.13 17.60 -5.97
N ALA A 493 -6.52 16.32 -6.05
CA ALA A 493 -6.51 15.54 -7.29
C ALA A 493 -7.44 16.12 -8.37
N GLN A 494 -8.52 16.80 -7.98
CA GLN A 494 -9.41 17.52 -8.88
C GLN A 494 -8.87 18.90 -9.31
N GLY A 495 -7.70 19.32 -8.81
CA GLY A 495 -7.09 20.62 -9.08
C GLY A 495 -7.85 21.80 -8.46
N LYS A 496 -8.75 21.54 -7.50
CA LYS A 496 -9.57 22.57 -6.85
C LYS A 496 -8.83 23.31 -5.75
N VAL A 497 -7.82 22.67 -5.15
CA VAL A 497 -6.99 23.22 -4.09
C VAL A 497 -5.55 22.77 -4.29
N SER A 498 -4.58 23.64 -4.04
CA SER A 498 -3.16 23.27 -4.00
C SER A 498 -2.80 22.82 -2.58
N TYR A 499 -2.38 21.56 -2.44
CA TYR A 499 -2.01 21.01 -1.14
C TYR A 499 -0.77 21.72 -0.56
N GLN A 500 0.17 22.12 -1.41
CA GLN A 500 1.37 22.87 -1.00
C GLN A 500 1.02 24.24 -0.41
N GLU A 501 0.09 24.98 -1.03
CA GLU A 501 -0.37 26.28 -0.52
C GLU A 501 -1.12 26.15 0.81
N MET A 502 -1.80 25.02 1.03
CA MET A 502 -2.46 24.76 2.31
C MET A 502 -1.47 24.55 3.46
N LEU A 503 -0.28 24.02 3.19
CA LEU A 503 0.74 23.75 4.21
C LEU A 503 1.46 25.02 4.73
N VAL A 504 1.44 26.14 3.98
CA VAL A 504 2.22 27.39 4.29
C VAL A 504 1.49 28.37 5.20
#